data_AF-A0A9E4WN18-F1
#
_entry.id   AF-A0A9E4WN18-F1
#
_cell.length_a   1.000
_cell.length_b   1.000
_cell.length_c   1.000
_cell.angle_alpha   90.00
_cell.angle_beta   90.00
_cell.angle_gamma   90.00
#
_symmetry.space_group_name_H-M   'P 1'
#
loop_
_entity.id
_entity.type
_entity.pdbx_description
1 polymer ?
#
loop_
_entity_poly.entity_id
_entity_poly.type
_entity_poly.pdbx_seq_one_letter_code
_entity_poly.pdbx_strand_id
1 'polypeptide(L)'
;MSVDSITYTTEGGKSNDRHLNITVALVDDSGQPVAGASVSIDLNLGGSLLTSGTGTTGTDGTVTFCLKNAKSGCYTTTVTNVTADGLTWDEVTLENGFCK
;
A
#
# COMPACT_ATOMS: atom_id res chain seq x y z
N MET A 1 8.61 12.50 6.78
CA MET A 1 7.65 11.38 6.87
C MET A 1 8.04 10.30 5.89
N SER A 2 7.78 9.05 6.24
CA SER A 2 8.21 7.87 5.47
C SER A 2 7.12 6.81 5.46
N VAL A 3 7.27 5.86 4.54
CA VAL A 3 6.52 4.60 4.56
C VAL A 3 7.15 3.69 5.62
N ASP A 4 6.41 3.37 6.67
CA ASP A 4 6.85 2.48 7.74
C ASP A 4 6.75 1.01 7.31
N SER A 5 5.63 0.64 6.68
CA SER A 5 5.43 -0.72 6.18
C SER A 5 4.45 -0.79 5.01
N ILE A 6 4.64 -1.83 4.20
CA ILE A 6 3.71 -2.28 3.18
C ILE A 6 3.43 -3.76 3.45
N THR A 7 2.18 -4.08 3.79
CA THR A 7 1.78 -5.44 4.14
C THR A 7 0.70 -5.97 3.21
N TYR A 8 0.67 -7.29 3.05
CA TYR A 8 -0.25 -7.99 2.16
C TYR A 8 -1.03 -9.03 2.93
N THR A 9 -2.35 -9.03 2.77
CA THR A 9 -3.22 -10.08 3.26
C THR A 9 -4.19 -10.52 2.19
N THR A 10 -4.64 -11.77 2.26
CA THR A 10 -5.70 -12.26 1.37
C THR A 10 -6.96 -12.54 2.18
N GLU A 11 -8.11 -12.09 1.68
CA GLU A 11 -9.40 -12.34 2.32
C GLU A 11 -10.44 -12.90 1.35
N GLY A 12 -11.43 -13.60 1.90
CA GLY A 12 -12.56 -14.16 1.14
C GLY A 12 -12.20 -15.35 0.24
N GLY A 13 -13.21 -15.80 -0.53
CA GLY A 13 -13.08 -16.76 -1.64
C GLY A 13 -13.54 -18.20 -1.36
N LYS A 14 -14.63 -18.63 -2.02
CA LYS A 14 -14.77 -20.01 -2.53
C LYS A 14 -14.08 -20.04 -3.90
N SER A 15 -13.52 -21.18 -4.31
CA SER A 15 -12.96 -21.36 -5.68
C SER A 15 -11.84 -20.42 -6.13
N ASN A 16 -10.89 -20.05 -5.24
CA ASN A 16 -9.68 -19.23 -5.55
C ASN A 16 -9.87 -17.72 -5.81
N ASP A 17 -11.07 -17.18 -5.62
CA ASP A 17 -11.41 -15.74 -5.79
C ASP A 17 -10.94 -14.83 -4.64
N ARG A 18 -9.83 -15.17 -3.98
CA ARG A 18 -9.34 -14.39 -2.82
C ARG A 18 -8.97 -12.97 -3.25
N HIS A 19 -9.43 -11.99 -2.49
CA HIS A 19 -9.03 -10.60 -2.66
C HIS A 19 -7.63 -10.40 -2.07
N LEU A 20 -6.89 -9.43 -2.59
CA LEU A 20 -5.60 -9.00 -2.04
C LEU A 20 -5.77 -7.62 -1.43
N ASN A 21 -5.47 -7.51 -0.14
CA ASN A 21 -5.44 -6.25 0.58
C ASN A 21 -3.98 -5.83 0.76
N ILE A 22 -3.68 -4.59 0.36
CA ILE A 22 -2.38 -3.95 0.49
C ILE A 22 -2.54 -2.82 1.49
N THR A 23 -1.89 -2.92 2.63
CA THR A 23 -1.94 -1.90 3.68
C THR A 23 -0.62 -1.16 3.73
N VAL A 24 -0.67 0.16 3.57
CA VAL A 24 0.47 1.07 3.69
C VAL A 24 0.34 1.83 5.01
N ALA A 25 1.39 1.83 5.82
CA ALA A 25 1.49 2.61 7.05
C ALA A 25 2.50 3.76 6.86
N LEU A 26 2.14 4.95 7.35
CA LEU A 26 3.00 6.13 7.32
C LEU A 26 3.34 6.60 8.72
N VAL A 27 4.59 7.01 8.91
CA VAL A 27 5.06 7.65 10.14
C VAL A 27 5.79 8.97 9.86
N ASP A 28 5.73 9.89 10.82
CA ASP A 28 6.53 11.11 10.82
C ASP A 28 7.96 10.84 11.32
N ASP A 29 8.78 11.88 11.39
CA ASP A 29 10.19 11.77 11.76
C ASP A 29 10.38 11.42 13.27
N SER A 30 9.31 11.51 14.06
CA SER A 30 9.26 11.07 15.47
C SER A 30 8.70 9.65 15.61
N GLY A 31 8.37 8.97 14.51
CA GLY A 31 7.76 7.64 14.49
C GLY A 31 6.27 7.62 14.82
N GLN A 32 5.58 8.77 14.78
CA GLN A 32 4.15 8.84 15.04
C GLN A 32 3.34 8.60 13.76
N PRO A 33 2.17 7.94 13.84
CA PRO A 33 1.34 7.66 12.67
C PRO A 33 0.84 8.94 12.01
N VAL A 34 0.92 9.01 10.68
CA VAL A 34 0.46 10.18 9.90
C VAL A 34 -0.96 9.96 9.39
N ALA A 35 -1.94 10.57 10.06
CA ALA A 35 -3.33 10.54 9.65
C ALA A 35 -3.66 11.57 8.56
N GLY A 36 -4.65 11.27 7.71
CA GLY A 36 -5.14 12.21 6.69
C GLY A 36 -4.21 12.45 5.50
N ALA A 37 -3.12 11.70 5.38
CA ALA A 37 -2.22 11.78 4.25
C ALA A 37 -2.83 11.13 3.01
N SER A 38 -2.71 11.77 1.85
CA SER A 38 -3.03 11.16 0.56
C SER A 38 -1.86 10.31 0.10
N VAL A 39 -2.12 9.05 -0.26
CA VAL A 39 -1.12 8.07 -0.71
C VAL A 39 -1.54 7.53 -2.07
N SER A 40 -0.64 7.62 -3.04
CA SER A 40 -0.79 7.00 -4.37
C SER A 40 0.17 5.83 -4.52
N ILE A 41 -0.32 4.72 -5.07
CA ILE A 41 0.45 3.51 -5.31
C ILE A 41 0.28 2.99 -6.73
N ASP A 42 1.31 2.30 -7.19
CA ASP A 42 1.29 1.36 -8.30
C ASP A 42 1.44 -0.07 -7.77
N LEU A 43 0.51 -0.95 -8.15
CA LEU A 43 0.58 -2.38 -7.87
C LEU A 43 1.06 -3.09 -9.12
N ASN A 44 2.13 -3.86 -8.98
CA ASN A 44 2.74 -4.64 -10.05
C ASN A 44 2.49 -6.13 -9.84
N LEU A 45 2.37 -6.89 -10.93
CA LEU A 45 2.28 -8.35 -10.94
C LEU A 45 3.34 -8.90 -11.89
N GLY A 46 4.27 -9.70 -11.38
CA GLY A 46 5.37 -10.24 -12.19
C GLY A 46 6.28 -9.15 -12.79
N GLY A 47 6.42 -8.02 -12.08
CA GLY A 47 7.25 -6.88 -12.50
C GLY A 47 6.59 -5.95 -13.52
N SER A 48 5.34 -6.18 -13.90
CA SER A 48 4.56 -5.28 -14.78
C SER A 48 3.47 -4.56 -14.00
N LEU A 49 3.23 -3.29 -14.32
CA LEU A 49 2.13 -2.51 -13.74
C LEU A 49 0.79 -3.22 -14.00
N LEU A 50 0.08 -3.53 -12.92
CA LEU A 50 -1.24 -4.13 -12.96
C LEU A 50 -2.33 -3.07 -12.80
N THR A 51 -2.20 -2.20 -11.80
CA THR A 51 -3.17 -1.13 -11.51
C THR A 51 -2.56 -0.08 -10.59
N SER A 52 -3.23 1.07 -10.46
CA SER A 52 -2.83 2.17 -9.58
C SER A 52 -4.01 2.57 -8.69
N GLY A 53 -3.72 3.16 -7.54
CA GLY A 53 -4.75 3.61 -6.61
C GLY A 53 -4.31 4.80 -5.78
N THR A 54 -5.27 5.60 -5.33
CA THR A 54 -5.06 6.68 -4.36
C THR A 54 -6.03 6.51 -3.21
N GLY A 55 -5.55 6.70 -1.99
CA GLY A 55 -6.34 6.61 -0.78
C GLY A 55 -5.83 7.56 0.30
N THR A 56 -6.57 7.67 1.39
CA THR A 56 -6.22 8.55 2.52
C THR A 56 -6.00 7.72 3.77
N THR A 57 -4.94 8.03 4.51
CA THR A 57 -4.65 7.33 5.77
C THR A 57 -5.67 7.66 6.86
N GLY A 58 -6.05 6.64 7.61
CA GLY A 58 -6.89 6.76 8.80
C GLY A 58 -6.15 7.34 10.00
N THR A 59 -6.83 7.42 11.14
CA THR A 59 -6.25 7.95 12.39
C THR A 59 -5.09 7.12 12.95
N ASP A 60 -4.96 5.88 12.51
CA ASP A 60 -3.84 4.99 12.84
C ASP A 60 -2.65 5.11 11.86
N GLY A 61 -2.73 6.06 10.91
CA GLY A 61 -1.69 6.28 9.92
C GLY A 61 -1.67 5.27 8.78
N THR A 62 -2.71 4.46 8.63
CA THR A 62 -2.76 3.41 7.61
C THR A 62 -3.81 3.65 6.53
N VAL A 63 -3.55 3.15 5.33
CA VAL A 63 -4.51 3.08 4.22
C VAL A 63 -4.46 1.69 3.61
N THR A 64 -5.63 1.11 3.30
CA THR A 64 -5.73 -0.22 2.68
C THR A 64 -6.37 -0.15 1.30
N PHE A 65 -5.67 -0.70 0.31
CA PHE A 65 -6.14 -0.88 -1.06
C PHE A 65 -6.57 -2.33 -1.28
N CYS A 66 -7.70 -2.55 -1.94
CA CYS A 66 -8.25 -3.89 -2.18
C CYS A 66 -8.29 -4.21 -3.68
N LEU A 67 -7.51 -5.21 -4.11
CA LEU A 67 -7.62 -5.84 -5.42
C LEU A 67 -8.54 -7.06 -5.33
N LYS A 68 -9.75 -6.94 -5.88
CA LYS A 68 -10.73 -8.04 -5.91
C LYS A 68 -10.28 -9.16 -6.83
N ASN A 69 -10.57 -10.40 -6.42
CA ASN A 69 -10.29 -11.63 -7.17
C ASN A 69 -8.86 -11.66 -7.72
N ALA A 70 -7.88 -11.40 -6.85
CA ALA A 70 -6.49 -11.28 -7.24
C ALA A 70 -6.00 -12.60 -7.85
N LYS A 71 -5.37 -12.53 -9.03
CA LYS A 71 -4.77 -13.69 -9.71
C LYS A 71 -3.60 -14.25 -8.88
N SER A 72 -3.22 -15.50 -9.13
CA SER A 72 -1.96 -16.01 -8.57
C SER A 72 -0.75 -15.35 -9.23
N GLY A 73 0.32 -15.25 -8.47
CA GLY A 73 1.57 -14.60 -8.90
C GLY A 73 2.15 -13.68 -7.83
N CYS A 74 3.30 -13.08 -8.14
CA CYS A 74 4.04 -12.23 -7.21
C CYS A 74 3.74 -10.76 -7.43
N TYR A 75 3.25 -10.13 -6.38
CA TYR A 75 2.85 -8.74 -6.29
C TYR A 75 3.96 -7.92 -5.64
N THR A 76 4.15 -6.70 -6.13
CA THR A 76 4.96 -5.66 -5.48
C THR A 76 4.24 -4.32 -5.60
N THR A 77 4.49 -3.43 -4.64
CA THR A 77 3.86 -2.11 -4.58
C THR A 77 4.93 -1.03 -4.61
N THR A 78 4.72 -0.05 -5.48
CA THR A 78 5.51 1.18 -5.50
C THR A 78 4.64 2.29 -4.94
N VAL A 79 5.08 3.00 -3.91
CA VAL A 79 4.44 4.25 -3.50
C VAL A 79 4.95 5.33 -4.46
N THR A 80 4.04 6.00 -5.15
CA THR A 80 4.37 6.95 -6.22
C THR A 80 4.21 8.40 -5.77
N ASN A 81 3.38 8.65 -4.77
CA ASN A 81 3.21 9.98 -4.18
C ASN A 81 2.63 9.89 -2.78
N VAL A 82 3.09 10.78 -1.89
CA VAL A 82 2.51 10.98 -0.56
C VAL A 82 2.43 12.47 -0.26
N THR A 83 1.25 12.96 0.14
CA THR A 83 1.05 14.36 0.53
C THR A 83 0.31 14.46 1.87
N ALA A 84 0.85 15.26 2.78
CA ALA A 84 0.23 15.60 4.06
C ALA A 84 0.64 17.02 4.48
N ASP A 85 -0.23 17.71 5.20
CA ASP A 85 0.00 19.11 5.59
C ASP A 85 1.24 19.24 6.48
N GLY A 86 2.18 20.10 6.08
CA GLY A 86 3.39 20.40 6.84
C GLY A 86 4.45 19.28 6.89
N LEU A 87 4.24 18.19 6.16
CA LEU A 87 5.18 17.07 6.10
C LEU A 87 5.69 16.86 4.68
N THR A 88 6.95 16.48 4.57
CA THR A 88 7.59 16.08 3.30
C THR A 88 7.86 14.58 3.33
N TRP A 89 7.47 13.89 2.27
CA TRP A 89 7.77 12.49 2.05
C TRP A 89 9.20 12.32 1.56
N ASP A 90 9.88 11.26 2.00
CA ASP A 90 11.25 10.93 1.64
C ASP A 90 11.41 10.31 0.23
N GLU A 91 10.32 10.10 -0.50
CA GLU A 91 10.29 9.47 -1.83
C GLU A 91 10.81 8.03 -1.82
N VAL A 92 10.87 7.39 -0.65
CA VAL A 92 11.34 6.00 -0.51
C VAL A 92 10.15 5.06 -0.43
N THR A 93 10.19 4.04 -1.27
CA THR A 93 9.39 2.82 -1.09
C THR A 93 10.28 1.73 -0.52
N LEU A 94 9.93 1.16 0.63
CA LEU A 94 10.64 0.04 1.22
C LEU A 94 10.52 -1.23 0.36
N GLU A 95 11.51 -2.12 0.43
CA GLU A 95 11.42 -3.43 -0.22
C GLU A 95 10.18 -4.18 0.29
N ASN A 96 9.39 -4.69 -0.65
CA ASN A 96 8.12 -5.33 -0.37
C ASN A 96 7.79 -6.37 -1.44
N GLY A 97 6.90 -7.30 -1.11
CA GLY A 97 6.31 -8.20 -2.08
C GLY A 97 5.54 -9.35 -1.46
N PHE A 98 4.65 -9.96 -2.25
CA PHE A 98 3.83 -11.08 -1.82
C PHE A 98 3.45 -11.99 -3.00
N CYS A 99 3.69 -13.29 -2.89
CA CYS A 99 3.29 -14.27 -3.89
C CYS A 99 2.04 -15.04 -3.43
N LYS A 100 0.97 -14.97 -4.23
CA LYS A 100 -0.33 -15.62 -3.99
C LYS A 100 -0.47 -16.96 -4.71
#